data_AF-A0A9D6DXU6-F1
#
_entry.id   AF-A0A9D6DXU6-F1
#
_cell.length_a   1.000
_cell.length_b   1.000
_cell.length_c   1.000
_cell.angle_alpha   90.00
_cell.angle_beta   90.00
_cell.angle_gamma   90.00
#
_symmetry.space_group_name_H-M   'P 1'
#
loop_
_entity.id
_entity.type
_entity.pdbx_description
1 polymer ?
#
loop_
_entity_poly.entity_id
_entity_poly.type
_entity_poly.pdbx_seq_one_letter_code
_entity_poly.pdbx_strand_id
1 'polypeptide(L)'
;NDAYSVYVPGVTFEKATRSIFLSPETFDALPTYSGEMRPARAGAFRVFKSTGAAFGLEAGEYLVDDRRRVAYRMQHNFPPMGTEISRLGKQERLKGPQAAQDGNSYRVWHKTDNEGGPPGRYLVDGQGKAVYLVDPGINGVHKVRPDGSTVTKFDAPKATLMSYIIKGILNRELPWGLVLLGVAIAIVLEMSGIPSLAFAVGVYLPLSSSTPILVGGMIRWLVDRNIRRKLAHKRLNEAQLTAEGDKSPGVLMASGYIAGGAIAGIVIAVVEAIDIGFLKAFRAWVGSITAANPFYSGPHADLLSVIPFCILALILYLVGREALMAGKLPTTS
;
A
#
# COMPACT_ATOMS: atom_id res chain seq x y z
N ASN A 1 0.33 10.72 -8.46
CA ASN A 1 -0.44 9.65 -7.78
C ASN A 1 -0.70 10.14 -6.35
N ASP A 2 -1.21 11.37 -6.23
CA ASP A 2 -1.02 12.20 -5.03
C ASP A 2 -2.23 12.13 -4.09
N ALA A 3 -3.29 11.41 -4.52
CA ALA A 3 -4.48 11.12 -3.73
C ALA A 3 -4.19 10.23 -2.50
N TYR A 4 -3.12 9.45 -2.56
CA TYR A 4 -2.70 8.51 -1.53
C TYR A 4 -1.54 9.03 -0.66
N SER A 5 -1.02 10.23 -0.99
CA SER A 5 -0.01 10.91 -0.19
C SER A 5 -0.66 11.56 1.03
N VAL A 6 -0.02 11.48 2.19
CA VAL A 6 -0.46 12.13 3.43
C VAL A 6 0.58 13.17 3.81
N TYR A 7 0.15 14.42 3.96
CA TYR A 7 1.00 15.49 4.48
C TYR A 7 0.83 15.53 5.99
N VAL A 8 1.82 15.04 6.71
CA VAL A 8 1.83 15.05 8.17
C VAL A 8 2.38 16.39 8.65
N PRO A 9 1.56 17.23 9.31
CA PRO A 9 2.01 18.51 9.82
C PRO A 9 3.03 18.33 10.95
N GLY A 10 3.98 19.25 11.08
CA GLY A 10 4.92 19.27 12.22
C GLY A 10 4.24 19.50 13.57
N VAL A 11 3.09 20.18 13.58
CA VAL A 11 2.28 20.40 14.79
C VAL A 11 0.85 19.99 14.52
N THR A 12 0.28 19.14 15.36
CA THR A 12 -1.14 18.81 15.37
C THR A 12 -1.83 19.37 16.60
N PHE A 13 -3.15 19.58 16.48
CA PHE A 13 -3.99 20.12 17.53
C PHE A 13 -5.01 19.06 17.94
N GLU A 14 -4.82 18.49 19.13
CA GLU A 14 -5.80 17.58 19.72
C GLU A 14 -6.80 18.40 20.53
N LYS A 15 -8.10 18.19 20.34
CA LYS A 15 -9.12 18.95 21.08
C LYS A 15 -9.09 18.56 22.55
N ALA A 16 -8.98 19.55 23.44
CA ALA A 16 -8.97 19.29 24.87
C ALA A 16 -10.31 18.67 25.32
N THR A 17 -10.26 17.47 25.88
CA THR A 17 -11.44 16.72 26.35
C THR A 17 -12.07 17.37 27.59
N ARG A 18 -11.27 18.09 28.39
CA ARG A 18 -11.72 18.82 29.58
C ARG A 18 -11.77 20.32 29.31
N SER A 19 -12.89 20.94 29.67
CA SER A 19 -13.07 22.40 29.57
C SER A 19 -12.43 23.08 30.77
N ILE A 20 -11.14 23.42 30.65
CA ILE A 20 -10.39 24.11 31.70
C ILE A 20 -10.33 25.60 31.34
N PHE A 21 -10.63 26.46 32.32
CA PHE A 21 -10.59 27.91 32.17
C PHE A 21 -9.43 28.48 32.96
N LEU A 22 -8.63 29.34 32.34
CA LEU A 22 -7.54 30.05 33.01
C LEU A 22 -8.06 31.31 33.70
N SER A 23 -7.40 31.68 34.80
CA SER A 23 -7.58 32.98 35.43
C SER A 23 -7.21 34.12 34.47
N PRO A 24 -7.90 35.28 34.53
CA PRO A 24 -7.63 36.42 33.64
C PRO A 24 -6.17 36.89 33.69
N GLU A 25 -5.57 36.98 34.87
CA GLU A 25 -4.15 37.36 35.04
C GLU A 25 -3.19 36.42 34.32
N THR A 26 -3.48 35.12 34.37
CA THR A 26 -2.67 34.10 33.70
C THR A 26 -2.84 34.17 32.19
N PHE A 27 -4.04 34.44 31.70
CA PHE A 27 -4.35 34.53 30.28
C PHE A 27 -3.69 35.75 29.61
N ASP A 28 -3.75 36.91 30.26
CA ASP A 28 -3.22 38.16 29.70
C ASP A 28 -1.69 38.14 29.59
N ALA A 29 -1.02 37.38 30.46
CA ALA A 29 0.41 37.15 30.42
C ALA A 29 0.86 36.15 29.32
N LEU A 30 -0.06 35.44 28.67
CA LEU A 30 0.31 34.44 27.65
C LEU A 30 0.68 35.09 26.32
N PRO A 31 1.73 34.60 25.64
CA PRO A 31 2.06 35.03 24.30
C PRO A 31 0.99 34.59 23.30
N THR A 32 0.68 35.47 22.34
CA THR A 32 -0.20 35.16 21.22
C THR A 32 0.42 34.07 20.35
N TYR A 33 -0.39 33.10 19.95
CA TYR A 33 0.03 32.05 19.04
C TYR A 33 0.15 32.60 17.61
N SER A 34 1.38 32.64 17.09
CA SER A 34 1.69 33.08 15.72
C SER A 34 2.23 31.95 14.83
N GLY A 35 1.93 30.69 15.16
CA GLY A 35 2.39 29.55 14.36
C GLY A 35 1.73 29.53 12.97
N GLU A 36 2.45 29.01 11.97
CA GLU A 36 1.97 28.90 10.59
C GLU A 36 0.74 27.98 10.47
N MET A 37 0.70 26.90 11.27
CA MET A 37 -0.44 26.01 11.32
C MET A 37 -1.47 26.49 12.34
N ARG A 38 -2.74 26.56 11.93
CA ARG A 38 -3.84 26.99 12.81
C ARG A 38 -4.81 25.83 13.06
N PRO A 39 -5.40 25.74 14.25
CA PRO A 39 -6.46 24.77 14.50
C PRO A 39 -7.68 25.07 13.60
N ALA A 40 -8.51 24.04 13.36
CA ALA A 40 -9.66 24.12 12.46
C ALA A 40 -10.71 25.19 12.83
N ARG A 41 -10.70 25.68 14.08
CA ARG A 41 -11.57 26.77 14.53
C ARG A 41 -10.84 28.11 14.37
N ALA A 42 -11.42 29.03 13.61
CA ALA A 42 -10.94 30.40 13.51
C ALA A 42 -11.07 31.14 14.86
N GLY A 43 -10.00 31.82 15.29
CA GLY A 43 -9.94 32.59 16.53
C GLY A 43 -8.52 33.03 16.84
N ALA A 44 -8.37 34.04 17.71
CA ALA A 44 -7.06 34.31 18.31
C ALA A 44 -6.83 33.28 19.43
N PHE A 45 -5.63 32.71 19.43
CA PHE A 45 -5.22 31.74 20.44
C PHE A 45 -3.97 32.23 21.14
N ARG A 46 -3.83 31.89 22.42
CA ARG A 46 -2.61 32.11 23.20
C ARG A 46 -2.03 30.78 23.64
N VAL A 47 -0.71 30.71 23.79
CA VAL A 47 0.00 29.47 24.16
C VAL A 47 0.18 29.40 25.67
N PHE A 48 -0.39 28.38 26.30
CA PHE A 48 -0.18 28.03 27.69
C PHE A 48 0.74 26.81 27.80
N LYS A 49 1.86 26.94 28.50
CA LYS A 49 2.77 25.82 28.79
C LYS A 49 2.45 25.26 30.17
N SER A 50 1.91 24.05 30.24
CA SER A 50 1.70 23.35 31.50
C SER A 50 2.94 22.54 31.85
N THR A 51 3.41 22.65 33.09
CA THR A 51 4.45 21.80 33.69
C THR A 51 3.88 20.52 34.35
N GLY A 52 2.60 20.20 34.14
CA GLY A 52 1.97 18.96 34.62
C GLY A 52 1.28 19.06 35.98
N ALA A 53 1.62 20.07 36.79
CA ALA A 53 1.03 20.29 38.12
C ALA A 53 -0.08 21.35 38.13
N ALA A 54 -0.17 22.18 37.09
CA ALA A 54 -1.14 23.27 37.00
C ALA A 54 -2.46 22.79 36.38
N PHE A 55 -3.58 23.06 37.06
CA PHE A 55 -4.95 22.85 36.56
C PHE A 55 -5.31 21.40 36.14
N GLY A 56 -4.55 20.40 36.59
CA GLY A 56 -4.79 18.98 36.25
C GLY A 56 -4.55 18.65 34.77
N LEU A 57 -3.76 19.47 34.08
CA LEU A 57 -3.30 19.27 32.70
C LEU A 57 -1.98 18.51 32.71
N GLU A 58 -1.83 17.53 31.83
CA GLU A 58 -0.52 16.91 31.56
C GLU A 58 0.50 17.96 31.11
N ALA A 59 1.79 17.67 31.32
CA ALA A 59 2.85 18.54 30.81
C ALA A 59 2.76 18.65 29.28
N GLY A 60 2.81 19.89 28.78
CA GLY A 60 2.65 20.15 27.34
C GLY A 60 2.24 21.59 27.01
N GLU A 61 2.19 21.88 25.72
CA GLU A 61 1.75 23.17 25.18
C GLU A 61 0.27 23.09 24.80
N TYR A 62 -0.51 24.09 25.22
CA TYR A 62 -1.95 24.15 25.02
C TYR A 62 -2.33 25.48 24.38
N LEU A 63 -3.30 25.46 23.46
CA LEU A 63 -3.92 26.66 22.92
C LEU A 63 -5.15 27.04 23.73
N VAL A 64 -5.19 28.30 24.14
CA VAL A 64 -6.26 28.91 24.91
C VAL A 64 -7.01 29.88 24.00
N ASP A 65 -8.33 29.78 23.94
CA ASP A 65 -9.17 30.70 23.18
C ASP A 65 -9.38 32.04 23.90
N ASP A 66 -9.94 33.04 23.19
CA ASP A 66 -10.27 34.35 23.75
C ASP A 66 -11.28 34.31 24.92
N ARG A 67 -11.93 33.16 25.15
CA ARG A 67 -12.81 32.93 26.30
C ARG A 67 -12.06 32.35 27.50
N ARG A 68 -10.72 32.36 27.46
CA ARG A 68 -9.80 31.79 28.46
C ARG A 68 -9.92 30.27 28.62
N ARG A 69 -10.52 29.58 27.64
CA ARG A 69 -10.70 28.13 27.68
C ARG A 69 -9.54 27.45 26.97
N VAL A 70 -8.96 26.45 27.63
CA VAL A 70 -8.04 25.51 26.99
C VAL A 70 -8.80 24.71 25.93
N ALA A 71 -8.51 25.00 24.67
CA ALA A 71 -9.26 24.48 23.52
C ALA A 71 -8.54 23.31 22.85
N TYR A 72 -7.21 23.38 22.73
CA TYR A 72 -6.41 22.36 22.06
C TYR A 72 -5.10 22.07 22.81
N ARG A 73 -4.63 20.83 22.75
CA ARG A 73 -3.25 20.45 23.08
C ARG A 73 -2.44 20.42 21.79
N MET A 74 -1.28 21.06 21.80
CA MET A 74 -0.33 21.02 20.69
C MET A 74 0.52 19.77 20.84
N GLN A 75 0.54 18.93 19.81
CA GLN A 75 1.45 17.80 19.69
C GLN A 75 2.43 18.08 18.57
N HIS A 76 3.73 17.96 18.85
CA HIS A 76 4.79 18.09 17.85
C HIS A 76 5.05 16.70 17.26
N ASN A 77 4.71 16.51 15.98
CA ASN A 77 4.81 15.20 15.32
C ASN A 77 6.25 14.84 14.95
N PHE A 78 7.11 15.85 14.75
CA PHE A 78 8.55 15.68 14.56
C PHE A 78 9.30 16.88 15.16
N PRO A 79 10.56 16.71 15.61
CA PRO A 79 11.37 17.80 16.15
C PRO A 79 11.51 18.96 15.17
N PRO A 80 11.63 20.21 15.65
CA PRO A 80 11.86 21.35 14.77
C PRO A 80 13.18 21.15 14.01
N MET A 81 13.06 20.99 12.69
CA MET A 81 14.18 20.76 11.78
C MET A 81 14.15 21.79 10.67
N GLY A 82 15.33 22.13 10.16
CA GLY A 82 15.45 23.01 9.01
C GLY A 82 16.76 22.78 8.27
N THR A 83 16.80 23.24 7.03
CA THR A 83 17.98 23.18 6.17
C THR A 83 18.22 24.53 5.50
N GLU A 84 19.44 24.75 5.05
CA GLU A 84 19.79 25.92 4.24
C GLU A 84 18.95 26.00 2.96
N ILE A 85 18.49 27.21 2.64
CA ILE A 85 17.58 27.49 1.52
C ILE A 85 18.20 27.10 0.17
N SER A 86 19.53 27.12 0.06
CA SER A 86 20.29 26.78 -1.14
C SER A 86 20.25 25.29 -1.51
N ARG A 87 19.92 24.40 -0.56
CA ARG A 87 19.84 22.94 -0.77
C ARG A 87 18.44 22.47 -1.14
N LEU A 88 17.50 23.39 -1.27
CA LEU A 88 16.08 23.09 -1.47
C LEU A 88 15.73 22.93 -2.95
N GLY A 89 14.85 21.96 -3.21
CA GLY A 89 14.32 21.70 -4.53
C GLY A 89 13.26 22.72 -4.97
N LYS A 90 12.49 22.35 -6.00
CA LYS A 90 11.41 23.17 -6.55
C LYS A 90 10.35 23.49 -5.49
N GLN A 91 9.66 24.63 -5.68
CA GLN A 91 8.47 24.96 -4.91
C GLN A 91 7.30 24.09 -5.35
N GLU A 92 6.55 23.58 -4.38
CA GLU A 92 5.35 22.78 -4.56
C GLU A 92 4.30 23.18 -3.52
N ARG A 93 3.03 23.15 -3.91
CA ARG A 93 1.89 23.35 -3.01
C ARG A 93 1.39 22.00 -2.52
N LEU A 94 0.72 22.00 -1.37
CA LEU A 94 -0.03 20.83 -0.92
C LEU A 94 -1.03 20.40 -2.00
N LYS A 95 -1.27 19.10 -2.13
CA LYS A 95 -2.22 18.51 -3.08
C LYS A 95 -3.24 17.65 -2.36
N GLY A 96 -4.41 17.43 -2.98
CA GLY A 96 -5.49 16.65 -2.38
C GLY A 96 -6.31 17.44 -1.35
N PRO A 97 -7.06 16.77 -0.45
CA PRO A 97 -8.01 17.44 0.47
C PRO A 97 -7.32 18.39 1.45
N GLN A 98 -6.04 18.16 1.76
CA GLN A 98 -5.27 19.02 2.67
C GLN A 98 -4.89 20.37 2.03
N ALA A 99 -4.85 20.45 0.70
CA ALA A 99 -4.64 21.72 -0.02
C ALA A 99 -5.80 22.71 0.19
N ALA A 100 -6.98 22.24 0.59
CA ALA A 100 -8.11 23.10 0.92
C ALA A 100 -7.92 23.83 2.27
N GLN A 101 -7.11 23.27 3.17
CA GLN A 101 -6.83 23.88 4.48
C GLN A 101 -5.63 24.82 4.44
N ASP A 102 -4.68 24.56 3.54
CA ASP A 102 -3.45 25.34 3.41
C ASP A 102 -3.07 25.50 1.94
N GLY A 103 -3.17 26.75 1.47
CA GLY A 103 -2.87 27.15 0.10
C GLY A 103 -1.42 27.58 -0.10
N ASN A 104 -0.55 27.52 0.90
CA ASN A 104 0.81 28.02 0.79
C ASN A 104 1.70 27.17 -0.13
N SER A 105 2.75 27.80 -0.63
CA SER A 105 3.79 27.15 -1.45
C SER A 105 5.00 26.85 -0.58
N TYR A 106 5.42 25.60 -0.57
CA TYR A 106 6.56 25.11 0.20
C TYR A 106 7.68 24.67 -0.73
N ARG A 107 8.91 24.58 -0.23
CA ARG A 107 10.02 23.99 -0.99
C ARG A 107 10.21 22.53 -0.58
N VAL A 108 10.59 21.69 -1.53
CA VAL A 108 10.81 20.26 -1.25
C VAL A 108 12.23 20.05 -0.71
N TRP A 109 12.32 19.38 0.44
CA TRP A 109 13.56 18.90 1.03
C TRP A 109 13.56 17.37 1.10
N HIS A 110 14.59 16.74 0.54
CA HIS A 110 14.80 15.29 0.65
C HIS A 110 15.86 15.04 1.72
N LYS A 111 15.42 14.64 2.91
CA LYS A 111 16.29 14.30 4.02
C LYS A 111 16.76 12.85 3.89
N THR A 112 18.07 12.64 3.84
CA THR A 112 18.69 11.31 3.68
C THR A 112 19.27 10.76 4.98
N ASP A 113 19.54 11.64 5.94
CA ASP A 113 20.09 11.33 7.25
C ASP A 113 18.98 11.05 8.29
N ASN A 114 19.35 10.53 9.46
CA ASN A 114 18.44 10.24 10.56
C ASN A 114 18.53 11.25 11.71
N GLU A 115 19.32 12.33 11.55
CA GLU A 115 19.53 13.31 12.62
C GLU A 115 18.31 14.22 12.79
N GLY A 116 17.82 14.37 14.01
CA GLY A 116 16.64 15.19 14.31
C GLY A 116 15.29 14.60 13.86
N GLY A 117 15.25 13.54 13.06
CA GLY A 117 14.01 12.89 12.62
C GLY A 117 14.20 11.92 11.44
N PRO A 118 13.16 11.16 11.07
CA PRO A 118 13.28 10.08 10.08
C PRO A 118 13.65 10.61 8.69
N PRO A 119 14.46 9.87 7.90
CA PRO A 119 14.74 10.23 6.52
C PRO A 119 13.45 10.18 5.70
N GLY A 120 13.27 11.14 4.80
CA GLY A 120 12.02 11.29 4.10
C GLY A 120 11.95 12.56 3.28
N ARG A 121 10.79 12.76 2.66
CA ARG A 121 10.50 13.95 1.88
C ARG A 121 9.73 14.92 2.77
N TYR A 122 10.26 16.12 2.95
CA TYR A 122 9.66 17.18 3.75
C TYR A 122 9.32 18.38 2.87
N LEU A 123 8.30 19.13 3.27
CA LEU A 123 7.98 20.45 2.75
C LEU A 123 8.45 21.47 3.77
N VAL A 124 9.29 22.40 3.32
CA VAL A 124 9.85 23.46 4.15
C VAL A 124 9.31 24.83 3.75
N ASP A 125 9.22 25.73 4.71
CA ASP A 125 8.83 27.12 4.50
C ASP A 125 9.93 27.96 3.81
N GLY A 126 9.66 29.25 3.60
CA GLY A 126 10.61 30.19 3.02
C GLY A 126 11.84 30.47 3.89
N GLN A 127 11.82 30.07 5.16
CA GLN A 127 12.93 30.18 6.11
C GLN A 127 13.76 28.89 6.19
N GLY A 128 13.34 27.83 5.48
CA GLY A 128 14.02 26.54 5.44
C GLY A 128 13.62 25.58 6.55
N LYS A 129 12.58 25.89 7.34
CA LYS A 129 12.07 25.03 8.42
C LYS A 129 11.04 24.03 7.89
N ALA A 130 11.11 22.78 8.34
CA ALA A 130 10.19 21.72 7.96
C ALA A 130 8.81 21.94 8.57
N VAL A 131 7.79 22.01 7.70
CA VAL A 131 6.39 22.26 8.07
C VAL A 131 5.55 20.99 7.88
N TYR A 132 5.80 20.23 6.81
CA TYR A 132 5.11 18.96 6.55
C TYR A 132 6.09 17.83 6.23
N LEU A 133 5.80 16.64 6.71
CA LEU A 133 6.37 15.38 6.22
C LEU A 133 5.43 14.82 5.14
N VAL A 134 5.98 14.55 3.96
CA VAL A 134 5.26 13.95 2.84
C VAL A 134 5.37 12.43 2.95
N ASP A 135 4.34 11.80 3.48
CA ASP A 135 4.24 10.34 3.57
C ASP A 135 3.64 9.77 2.26
N PRO A 136 4.40 9.00 1.48
CA PRO A 136 3.99 8.54 0.16
C PRO A 136 2.82 7.54 0.21
N GLY A 137 2.10 7.40 -0.91
CA GLY A 137 1.04 6.38 -1.04
C GLY A 137 1.56 4.93 -1.12
N ILE A 138 2.80 4.75 -1.58
CA ILE A 138 3.48 3.45 -1.63
C ILE A 138 4.47 3.36 -0.45
N ASN A 139 4.40 2.30 0.36
CA ASN A 139 5.23 2.09 1.56
C ASN A 139 5.15 3.22 2.62
N GLY A 140 4.08 4.02 2.63
CA GLY A 140 3.87 5.06 3.65
C GLY A 140 3.35 4.50 4.97
N VAL A 141 3.70 5.13 6.09
CA VAL A 141 3.35 4.66 7.44
C VAL A 141 2.10 5.33 8.01
N HIS A 142 1.72 6.51 7.51
CA HIS A 142 0.59 7.28 8.02
C HIS A 142 -0.68 6.95 7.23
N LYS A 143 -1.52 6.08 7.81
CA LYS A 143 -2.81 5.66 7.22
C LYS A 143 -3.96 6.63 7.50
N VAL A 144 -3.75 7.62 8.36
CA VAL A 144 -4.76 8.60 8.77
C VAL A 144 -4.25 9.98 8.46
N ARG A 145 -5.04 10.76 7.72
CA ARG A 145 -4.77 12.18 7.48
C ARG A 145 -5.13 13.00 8.73
N PRO A 146 -4.57 14.21 8.88
CA PRO A 146 -4.92 15.15 9.96
C PRO A 146 -6.40 15.54 10.01
N ASP A 147 -7.14 15.38 8.91
CA ASP A 147 -8.58 15.59 8.82
C ASP A 147 -9.41 14.40 9.35
N GLY A 148 -8.76 13.33 9.80
CA GLY A 148 -9.38 12.09 10.28
C GLY A 148 -9.75 11.10 9.18
N SER A 149 -9.54 11.43 7.91
CA SER A 149 -9.83 10.51 6.79
C SER A 149 -8.76 9.42 6.66
N THR A 150 -9.19 8.20 6.35
CA THR A 150 -8.29 7.05 6.14
C THR A 150 -7.78 7.00 4.71
N VAL A 151 -6.51 6.69 4.53
CA VAL A 151 -5.85 6.55 3.22
C VAL A 151 -5.35 5.13 3.05
N THR A 152 -5.74 4.49 1.96
CA THR A 152 -5.21 3.19 1.56
C THR A 152 -3.76 3.37 1.11
N LYS A 153 -2.85 2.68 1.79
CA LYS A 153 -1.44 2.59 1.42
C LYS A 153 -1.21 1.30 0.66
N PHE A 154 -0.29 1.34 -0.31
CA PHE A 154 0.09 0.16 -1.06
C PHE A 154 1.51 -0.25 -0.66
N ASP A 155 1.67 -1.51 -0.30
CA ASP A 155 2.99 -2.05 0.00
C ASP A 155 3.66 -2.48 -1.31
N ALA A 156 4.90 -2.05 -1.50
CA ALA A 156 5.76 -2.47 -2.60
C ALA A 156 6.96 -3.24 -2.03
N PRO A 157 6.73 -4.46 -1.50
CA PRO A 157 7.74 -5.15 -0.71
C PRO A 157 8.98 -5.51 -1.55
N LYS A 158 8.83 -5.72 -2.87
CA LYS A 158 9.97 -5.97 -3.79
C LYS A 158 10.88 -4.75 -3.89
N ALA A 159 10.30 -3.55 -3.96
CA ALA A 159 11.04 -2.30 -4.00
C ALA A 159 11.72 -2.00 -2.65
N THR A 160 11.05 -2.28 -1.53
CA THR A 160 11.60 -2.12 -0.18
C THR A 160 12.84 -3.00 0.02
N LEU A 161 12.76 -4.28 -0.37
CA LEU A 161 13.88 -5.22 -0.30
C LEU A 161 15.08 -4.72 -1.11
N MET A 162 14.86 -4.32 -2.37
CA MET A 162 15.93 -3.76 -3.21
C MET A 162 16.54 -2.49 -2.60
N SER A 163 15.73 -1.62 -1.99
CA SER A 163 16.24 -0.44 -1.29
C SER A 163 17.14 -0.81 -0.12
N TYR A 164 16.77 -1.82 0.69
CA TYR A 164 17.62 -2.28 1.78
C TYR A 164 18.94 -2.88 1.29
N ILE A 165 18.93 -3.65 0.21
CA ILE A 165 20.15 -4.20 -0.38
C ILE A 165 21.07 -3.06 -0.84
N ILE A 166 20.54 -2.09 -1.60
CA ILE A 166 21.33 -0.96 -2.10
C ILE A 166 21.91 -0.13 -0.95
N LYS A 167 21.09 0.21 0.05
CA LYS A 167 21.54 0.96 1.24
C LYS A 167 22.57 0.19 2.03
N GLY A 168 22.36 -1.12 2.24
CA GLY A 168 23.31 -1.98 2.94
C GLY A 168 24.65 -2.10 2.22
N ILE A 169 24.66 -2.16 0.89
CA ILE A 169 25.90 -2.16 0.09
C ILE A 169 26.60 -0.79 0.16
N LEU A 170 25.85 0.31 -0.04
CA LEU A 170 26.40 1.66 -0.06
C LEU A 170 26.99 2.07 1.30
N ASN A 171 26.28 1.74 2.38
CA ASN A 171 26.71 2.06 3.75
C ASN A 171 27.66 1.02 4.34
N ARG A 172 27.93 -0.10 3.64
CA ARG A 172 28.71 -1.26 4.11
C ARG A 172 28.15 -1.94 5.37
N GLU A 173 26.87 -1.74 5.66
CA GLU A 173 26.15 -2.32 6.82
C GLU A 173 25.28 -3.52 6.42
N LEU A 174 25.52 -4.13 5.26
CA LEU A 174 24.75 -5.29 4.83
C LEU A 174 24.98 -6.46 5.82
N PRO A 175 23.93 -7.11 6.34
CA PRO A 175 24.06 -8.24 7.25
C PRO A 175 24.55 -9.49 6.49
N TRP A 176 25.84 -9.56 6.21
CA TRP A 176 26.47 -10.63 5.41
C TRP A 176 26.21 -12.04 5.96
N GLY A 177 26.04 -12.19 7.28
CA GLY A 177 25.64 -13.46 7.88
C GLY A 177 24.31 -13.99 7.35
N LEU A 178 23.30 -13.13 7.18
CA LEU A 178 22.00 -13.51 6.61
C LEU A 178 22.11 -13.81 5.11
N VAL A 179 22.97 -13.09 4.39
CA VAL A 179 23.22 -13.33 2.95
C VAL A 179 23.88 -14.70 2.74
N LEU A 180 24.94 -15.00 3.49
CA LEU A 180 25.64 -16.28 3.41
C LEU A 180 24.76 -17.45 3.85
N LEU A 181 23.88 -17.24 4.85
CA LEU A 181 22.86 -18.22 5.21
C LEU A 181 21.92 -18.51 4.03
N GLY A 182 21.46 -17.47 3.33
CA GLY A 182 20.65 -17.63 2.12
C GLY A 182 21.36 -18.41 1.01
N VAL A 183 22.67 -18.15 0.80
CA VAL A 183 23.50 -18.91 -0.14
C VAL A 183 23.60 -20.38 0.26
N ALA A 184 23.83 -20.67 1.54
CA ALA A 184 23.89 -22.05 2.05
C ALA A 184 22.56 -22.79 1.84
N ILE A 185 21.42 -22.15 2.11
CA ILE A 185 20.09 -22.71 1.86
C ILE A 185 19.88 -22.98 0.36
N ALA A 186 20.27 -22.03 -0.51
CA ALA A 186 20.16 -22.22 -1.95
C ALA A 186 20.98 -23.43 -2.44
N ILE A 187 22.21 -23.59 -1.95
CA ILE A 187 23.05 -24.76 -2.27
C ILE A 187 22.38 -26.06 -1.82
N VAL A 188 21.86 -26.12 -0.60
CA VAL A 188 21.16 -27.31 -0.08
C VAL A 188 19.93 -27.64 -0.93
N LEU A 189 19.16 -26.64 -1.36
CA LEU A 189 17.99 -26.82 -2.21
C LEU A 189 18.37 -27.34 -3.61
N GLU A 190 19.38 -26.76 -4.25
CA GLU A 190 19.86 -27.20 -5.56
C GLU A 190 20.42 -28.62 -5.50
N MET A 191 21.15 -28.97 -4.43
CA MET A 191 21.62 -30.35 -4.19
C MET A 191 20.46 -31.32 -3.96
N SER A 192 19.32 -30.85 -3.44
CA SER A 192 18.10 -31.64 -3.25
C SER A 192 17.24 -31.72 -4.52
N GLY A 193 17.66 -31.10 -5.63
CA GLY A 193 16.89 -31.03 -6.87
C GLY A 193 15.66 -30.11 -6.79
N ILE A 194 15.59 -29.25 -5.77
CA ILE A 194 14.51 -28.27 -5.61
C ILE A 194 14.99 -26.93 -6.18
N PRO A 195 14.30 -26.35 -7.19
CA PRO A 195 14.70 -25.05 -7.74
C PRO A 195 14.67 -23.96 -6.66
N SER A 196 15.84 -23.45 -6.29
CA SER A 196 16.00 -22.48 -5.19
C SER A 196 15.21 -21.18 -5.43
N LEU A 197 15.14 -20.75 -6.70
CA LEU A 197 14.39 -19.56 -7.11
C LEU A 197 12.88 -19.69 -6.83
N ALA A 198 12.29 -20.83 -7.19
CA ALA A 198 10.86 -21.07 -6.99
C ALA A 198 10.52 -21.14 -5.50
N PHE A 199 11.39 -21.80 -4.72
CA PHE A 199 11.26 -21.87 -3.27
C PHE A 199 11.32 -20.48 -2.62
N ALA A 200 12.32 -19.67 -2.96
CA ALA A 200 12.49 -18.33 -2.40
C ALA A 200 11.29 -17.42 -2.71
N VAL A 201 10.76 -17.46 -3.93
CA VAL A 201 9.56 -16.71 -4.32
C VAL A 201 8.33 -17.20 -3.54
N GLY A 202 8.21 -18.52 -3.31
CA GLY A 202 7.09 -19.10 -2.57
C GLY A 202 7.06 -18.67 -1.09
N VAL A 203 8.21 -18.66 -0.41
CA VAL A 203 8.34 -18.24 0.99
C VAL A 203 8.10 -16.73 1.16
N TYR A 204 8.38 -15.95 0.13
CA TYR A 204 8.23 -14.50 0.16
C TYR A 204 6.78 -14.01 0.05
N LEU A 205 5.88 -14.81 -0.54
CA LEU A 205 4.51 -14.39 -0.82
C LEU A 205 3.54 -14.78 0.32
N PRO A 206 2.55 -13.93 0.65
CA PRO A 206 1.49 -14.28 1.59
C PRO A 206 0.77 -15.56 1.19
N LEU A 207 0.39 -16.41 2.16
CA LEU A 207 -0.32 -17.66 1.90
C LEU A 207 -1.59 -17.46 1.05
N SER A 208 -2.29 -16.34 1.23
CA SER A 208 -3.46 -15.97 0.43
C SER A 208 -3.15 -15.78 -1.06
N SER A 209 -1.95 -15.32 -1.42
CA SER A 209 -1.49 -15.19 -2.81
C SER A 209 -0.79 -16.45 -3.33
N SER A 210 -0.13 -17.21 -2.47
CA SER A 210 0.58 -18.44 -2.84
C SER A 210 -0.35 -19.62 -3.08
N THR A 211 -1.51 -19.70 -2.40
CA THR A 211 -2.45 -20.82 -2.52
C THR A 211 -3.03 -20.97 -3.93
N PRO A 212 -3.50 -19.91 -4.62
CA PRO A 212 -3.93 -20.01 -6.01
C PRO A 212 -2.83 -20.48 -6.97
N ILE A 213 -1.58 -20.06 -6.73
CA ILE A 213 -0.42 -20.47 -7.53
C ILE A 213 -0.16 -21.97 -7.35
N LEU A 214 -0.24 -22.47 -6.10
CA LEU A 214 -0.10 -23.89 -5.79
C LEU A 214 -1.20 -24.72 -6.47
N VAL A 215 -2.46 -24.27 -6.42
CA VAL A 215 -3.57 -24.95 -7.11
C VAL A 215 -3.34 -24.98 -8.63
N GLY A 216 -2.88 -23.88 -9.22
CA GLY A 216 -2.48 -23.84 -10.63
C GLY A 216 -1.39 -24.84 -10.97
N GLY A 217 -0.35 -24.96 -10.13
CA GLY A 217 0.71 -25.96 -10.26
C GLY A 217 0.19 -27.40 -10.14
N MET A 218 -0.75 -27.65 -9.22
CA MET A 218 -1.41 -28.96 -9.08
C MET A 218 -2.23 -29.32 -10.32
N ILE A 219 -2.95 -28.36 -10.90
CA ILE A 219 -3.68 -28.57 -12.17
C ILE A 219 -2.71 -28.88 -13.30
N ARG A 220 -1.61 -28.11 -13.44
CA ARG A 220 -0.56 -28.37 -14.44
C ARG A 220 -0.01 -29.79 -14.28
N TRP A 221 0.32 -30.21 -13.07
CA TRP A 221 0.81 -31.56 -12.77
C TRP A 221 -0.20 -32.65 -13.14
N LEU A 222 -1.49 -32.47 -12.82
CA LEU A 222 -2.55 -33.41 -13.19
C LEU A 222 -2.76 -33.49 -14.71
N VAL A 223 -2.68 -32.36 -15.41
CA VAL A 223 -2.79 -32.28 -16.88
C VAL A 223 -1.58 -32.98 -17.52
N ASP A 224 -0.37 -32.69 -17.07
CA ASP A 224 0.85 -33.35 -17.55
C ASP A 224 0.76 -34.85 -17.36
N ARG A 225 0.39 -35.32 -16.17
CA ARG A 225 0.22 -36.75 -15.89
C ARG A 225 -0.75 -37.42 -16.87
N ASN A 226 -1.80 -36.72 -17.28
CA ASN A 226 -2.75 -37.22 -18.27
C ASN A 226 -2.17 -37.22 -19.70
N ILE A 227 -1.44 -36.16 -20.07
CA ILE A 227 -0.73 -36.06 -21.36
C ILE A 227 0.32 -37.17 -21.48
N ARG A 228 1.12 -37.42 -20.44
CA ARG A 228 2.10 -38.53 -20.40
C ARG A 228 1.45 -39.88 -20.64
N ARG A 229 0.25 -40.11 -20.10
CA ARG A 229 -0.52 -41.35 -20.33
C ARG A 229 -1.00 -41.45 -21.79
N LYS A 230 -1.53 -40.38 -22.38
CA LYS A 230 -1.96 -40.37 -23.79
C LYS A 230 -0.79 -40.59 -24.76
N LEU A 231 0.37 -39.98 -24.47
CA LEU A 231 1.56 -40.02 -25.32
C LEU A 231 2.51 -41.16 -24.99
N ALA A 232 2.14 -42.07 -24.07
CA ALA A 232 2.98 -43.20 -23.67
C ALA A 232 3.40 -44.08 -24.86
N HIS A 233 2.56 -44.16 -25.89
CA HIS A 233 2.85 -44.91 -27.13
C HIS A 233 3.90 -44.24 -28.03
N LYS A 234 4.16 -42.93 -27.89
CA LYS A 234 5.05 -42.17 -28.79
C LYS A 234 6.54 -42.18 -28.40
N ARG A 235 6.93 -42.86 -27.30
CA ARG A 235 8.33 -42.91 -26.77
C ARG A 235 9.09 -41.57 -26.89
N LEU A 236 8.43 -40.47 -26.52
CA LEU A 236 9.03 -39.14 -26.54
C LEU A 236 10.04 -39.01 -25.41
N ASN A 237 11.13 -38.28 -25.65
CA ASN A 237 12.06 -37.92 -24.59
C ASN A 237 11.42 -36.88 -23.64
N GLU A 238 11.91 -36.76 -22.42
CA GLU A 238 11.35 -35.88 -21.37
C GLU A 238 11.19 -34.44 -21.87
N ALA A 239 12.20 -33.90 -22.56
CA ALA A 239 12.17 -32.55 -23.12
C ALA A 239 11.12 -32.35 -24.22
N GLN A 240 10.85 -33.38 -25.02
CA GLN A 240 9.81 -33.33 -26.06
C GLN A 240 8.42 -33.41 -25.44
N LEU A 241 8.28 -34.14 -24.33
CA LEU A 241 7.03 -34.27 -23.60
C LEU A 241 6.65 -32.96 -22.90
N THR A 242 7.62 -32.25 -22.31
CA THR A 242 7.40 -30.90 -21.76
C THR A 242 7.02 -29.91 -22.86
N ALA A 243 7.74 -29.91 -23.99
CA ALA A 243 7.44 -29.03 -25.11
C ALA A 243 6.04 -29.26 -25.69
N GLU A 244 5.56 -30.51 -25.70
CA GLU A 244 4.19 -30.82 -26.12
C GLU A 244 3.16 -30.37 -25.07
N GLY A 245 3.47 -30.52 -23.78
CA GLY A 245 2.66 -29.99 -22.68
C GLY A 245 2.56 -28.45 -22.70
N ASP A 246 3.63 -27.75 -23.10
CA ASP A 246 3.65 -26.28 -23.19
C ASP A 246 2.83 -25.76 -24.38
N LYS A 247 2.63 -26.58 -25.41
CA LYS A 247 1.69 -26.30 -26.51
C LYS A 247 0.24 -26.66 -26.16
N SER A 248 -0.01 -27.19 -24.97
CA SER A 248 -1.36 -27.64 -24.62
C SER A 248 -2.36 -26.48 -24.64
N PRO A 249 -3.62 -26.74 -25.03
CA PRO A 249 -4.67 -25.74 -24.99
C PRO A 249 -4.87 -25.09 -23.61
N GLY A 250 -4.55 -25.83 -22.54
CA GLY A 250 -4.60 -25.30 -21.17
C GLY A 250 -3.60 -24.18 -20.92
N VAL A 251 -2.37 -24.30 -21.44
CA VAL A 251 -1.34 -23.25 -21.31
C VAL A 251 -1.72 -22.01 -22.12
N LEU A 252 -2.25 -22.19 -23.35
CA LEU A 252 -2.76 -21.09 -24.19
C LEU A 252 -3.93 -20.35 -23.54
N MET A 253 -4.85 -21.08 -22.92
CA MET A 253 -5.98 -20.50 -22.21
C MET A 253 -5.54 -19.73 -20.96
N ALA A 254 -4.60 -20.29 -20.18
CA ALA A 254 -4.06 -19.64 -19.00
C ALA A 254 -3.34 -18.33 -19.35
N SER A 255 -2.51 -18.32 -20.41
CA SER A 255 -1.86 -17.08 -20.87
C SER A 255 -2.88 -16.06 -21.40
N GLY A 256 -3.93 -16.52 -22.09
CA GLY A 256 -5.07 -15.70 -22.48
C GLY A 256 -5.80 -15.06 -21.28
N TYR A 257 -5.98 -15.79 -20.17
CA TYR A 257 -6.57 -15.23 -18.95
C TYR A 257 -5.67 -14.21 -18.26
N ILE A 258 -4.35 -14.41 -18.26
CA ILE A 258 -3.40 -13.42 -17.72
C ILE A 258 -3.50 -12.12 -18.53
N ALA A 259 -3.44 -12.21 -19.86
CA ALA A 259 -3.53 -11.04 -20.75
C ALA A 259 -4.91 -10.36 -20.65
N GLY A 260 -5.99 -11.14 -20.68
CA GLY A 260 -7.36 -10.63 -20.57
C GLY A 260 -7.62 -9.93 -19.24
N GLY A 261 -7.10 -10.47 -18.14
CA GLY A 261 -7.18 -9.85 -16.82
C GLY A 261 -6.46 -8.50 -16.76
N ALA A 262 -5.26 -8.41 -17.35
CA ALA A 262 -4.51 -7.15 -17.42
C ALA A 262 -5.26 -6.08 -18.25
N ILE A 263 -5.79 -6.46 -19.42
CA ILE A 263 -6.57 -5.55 -20.27
C ILE A 263 -7.84 -5.10 -19.57
N ALA A 264 -8.59 -6.02 -18.94
CA ALA A 264 -9.79 -5.69 -18.17
C ALA A 264 -9.48 -4.71 -17.03
N GLY A 265 -8.37 -4.89 -16.33
CA GLY A 265 -7.91 -3.97 -15.28
C GLY A 265 -7.64 -2.56 -15.80
N ILE A 266 -6.99 -2.43 -16.96
CA ILE A 266 -6.74 -1.14 -17.61
C ILE A 266 -8.06 -0.48 -18.02
N VAL A 267 -8.97 -1.24 -18.62
CA VAL A 267 -10.30 -0.74 -19.01
C VAL A 267 -11.05 -0.23 -17.78
N ILE A 268 -11.12 -1.01 -16.69
CA ILE A 268 -11.78 -0.58 -15.45
C ILE A 268 -11.17 0.72 -14.91
N ALA A 269 -9.84 0.85 -14.90
CA ALA A 269 -9.16 2.06 -14.43
C ALA A 269 -9.48 3.29 -15.29
N VAL A 270 -9.53 3.13 -16.62
CA VAL A 270 -9.89 4.23 -17.54
C VAL A 270 -11.34 4.63 -17.35
N VAL A 271 -12.25 3.66 -17.25
CA VAL A 271 -13.68 3.94 -17.06
C VAL A 271 -13.92 4.53 -15.65
N GLU A 272 -13.13 4.20 -14.63
CA GLU A 272 -13.20 4.88 -13.33
C GLU A 272 -12.68 6.33 -13.37
N ALA A 273 -11.69 6.61 -14.22
CA ALA A 273 -11.15 7.96 -14.39
C ALA A 273 -12.10 8.90 -15.17
N ILE A 274 -12.87 8.35 -16.11
CA ILE A 274 -13.87 9.08 -16.89
C ILE A 274 -15.20 8.81 -16.21
N ASP A 275 -15.73 9.72 -15.38
CA ASP A 275 -16.96 9.53 -14.59
C ASP A 275 -18.22 9.29 -15.47
N ILE A 276 -18.30 8.11 -16.08
CA ILE A 276 -19.34 7.72 -17.02
C ILE A 276 -20.55 7.26 -16.21
N GLY A 277 -21.71 7.90 -16.43
CA GLY A 277 -22.96 7.60 -15.72
C GLY A 277 -23.36 6.11 -15.74
N PHE A 278 -22.97 5.36 -16.78
CA PHE A 278 -23.15 3.91 -16.85
C PHE A 278 -22.47 3.15 -15.70
N LEU A 279 -21.26 3.52 -15.28
CA LEU A 279 -20.60 2.86 -14.14
C LEU A 279 -21.33 3.11 -12.82
N LYS A 280 -21.87 4.31 -12.62
CA LYS A 280 -22.68 4.61 -11.42
C LYS A 280 -23.94 3.75 -11.41
N ALA A 281 -24.63 3.63 -12.55
CA ALA A 281 -25.80 2.75 -12.68
C ALA A 281 -25.44 1.27 -12.48
N PHE A 282 -24.33 0.81 -13.05
CA PHE A 282 -23.84 -0.57 -12.88
C PHE A 282 -23.44 -0.85 -11.43
N ARG A 283 -22.71 0.06 -10.77
CA ARG A 283 -22.35 -0.08 -9.34
C ARG A 283 -23.59 -0.08 -8.45
N ALA A 284 -24.59 0.76 -8.75
CA ALA A 284 -25.87 0.76 -8.03
C ALA A 284 -26.65 -0.55 -8.21
N TRP A 285 -26.64 -1.12 -9.42
CA TRP A 285 -27.26 -2.41 -9.72
C TRP A 285 -26.52 -3.59 -9.07
N VAL A 286 -25.19 -3.62 -9.13
CA VAL A 286 -24.38 -4.61 -8.41
C VAL A 286 -24.60 -4.49 -6.90
N GLY A 287 -24.70 -3.26 -6.39
CA GLY A 287 -25.00 -2.97 -4.98
C GLY A 287 -26.38 -3.47 -4.55
N SER A 288 -27.40 -3.37 -5.40
CA SER A 288 -28.75 -3.87 -5.08
C SER A 288 -28.82 -5.40 -5.07
N ILE A 289 -28.10 -6.07 -5.98
CA ILE A 289 -27.97 -7.55 -5.98
C ILE A 289 -27.17 -8.02 -4.77
N THR A 290 -26.14 -7.28 -4.39
CA THR A 290 -25.28 -7.53 -3.24
C THR A 290 -26.07 -7.46 -1.93
N ALA A 291 -26.88 -6.42 -1.75
CA ALA A 291 -27.70 -6.24 -0.55
C ALA A 291 -28.78 -7.33 -0.37
N ALA A 292 -29.22 -7.94 -1.47
CA ALA A 292 -30.20 -9.04 -1.46
C ALA A 292 -29.57 -10.43 -1.19
N ASN A 293 -28.23 -10.54 -1.15
CA ASN A 293 -27.55 -11.83 -1.11
C ASN A 293 -26.82 -12.06 0.23
N PRO A 294 -27.29 -12.98 1.10
CA PRO A 294 -26.67 -13.28 2.40
C PRO A 294 -25.23 -13.79 2.32
N PHE A 295 -24.80 -14.22 1.13
CA PHE A 295 -23.46 -14.75 0.88
C PHE A 295 -22.45 -13.69 0.41
N TYR A 296 -22.86 -12.43 0.22
CA TYR A 296 -21.93 -11.37 -0.22
C TYR A 296 -21.31 -10.61 0.97
N SER A 297 -22.06 -10.47 2.07
CA SER A 297 -21.60 -9.81 3.30
C SER A 297 -21.93 -10.65 4.52
N GLY A 298 -20.89 -11.10 5.24
CA GLY A 298 -21.04 -11.93 6.43
C GLY A 298 -19.84 -12.90 6.62
N PRO A 299 -19.88 -13.77 7.64
CA PRO A 299 -18.79 -14.71 7.94
C PRO A 299 -18.49 -15.73 6.84
N HIS A 300 -19.40 -15.91 5.88
CA HIS A 300 -19.29 -16.87 4.78
C HIS A 300 -19.05 -16.20 3.41
N ALA A 301 -18.75 -14.90 3.38
CA ALA A 301 -18.50 -14.19 2.11
C ALA A 301 -17.35 -14.82 1.31
N ASP A 302 -16.36 -15.39 1.99
CA ASP A 302 -15.23 -16.06 1.37
C ASP A 302 -15.64 -17.30 0.57
N LEU A 303 -16.68 -18.04 0.99
CA LEU A 303 -17.17 -19.23 0.26
C LEU A 303 -17.72 -18.87 -1.13
N LEU A 304 -18.37 -17.71 -1.26
CA LEU A 304 -18.87 -17.26 -2.56
C LEU A 304 -17.72 -17.01 -3.54
N SER A 305 -16.56 -16.54 -3.06
CA SER A 305 -15.37 -16.32 -3.89
C SER A 305 -14.66 -17.62 -4.31
N VAL A 306 -14.82 -18.69 -3.53
CA VAL A 306 -14.25 -20.02 -3.84
C VAL A 306 -14.96 -20.66 -5.03
N ILE A 307 -16.27 -20.45 -5.19
CA ILE A 307 -17.06 -21.03 -6.30
C ILE A 307 -16.50 -20.66 -7.69
N PRO A 308 -16.35 -19.37 -8.07
CA PRO A 308 -15.81 -19.00 -9.37
C PRO A 308 -14.35 -19.46 -9.53
N PHE A 309 -13.57 -19.48 -8.45
CA PHE A 309 -12.21 -20.02 -8.48
C PHE A 309 -12.18 -21.52 -8.80
N CYS A 310 -13.02 -22.32 -8.14
CA CYS A 310 -13.17 -23.75 -8.42
C CYS A 310 -13.70 -24.02 -9.83
N ILE A 311 -14.64 -23.22 -10.32
CA ILE A 311 -15.14 -23.31 -11.69
C ILE A 311 -13.99 -23.04 -12.68
N LEU A 312 -13.21 -21.97 -12.48
CA LEU A 312 -12.10 -21.64 -13.36
C LEU A 312 -11.01 -22.72 -13.32
N ALA A 313 -10.69 -23.25 -12.15
CA ALA A 313 -9.78 -24.38 -11.97
C ALA A 313 -10.26 -25.63 -12.72
N LEU A 314 -11.55 -25.95 -12.61
CA LEU A 314 -12.16 -27.08 -13.32
C LEU A 314 -12.11 -26.88 -14.83
N ILE A 315 -12.45 -25.68 -15.33
CA ILE A 315 -12.38 -25.36 -16.75
C ILE A 315 -10.95 -25.52 -17.28
N LEU A 316 -9.95 -24.96 -16.58
CA LEU A 316 -8.54 -25.12 -16.98
C LEU A 316 -8.12 -26.59 -17.00
N TYR A 317 -8.55 -27.38 -16.03
CA TYR A 317 -8.29 -28.82 -16.00
C TYR A 317 -8.94 -29.56 -17.18
N LEU A 318 -10.20 -29.27 -17.49
CA LEU A 318 -10.94 -29.89 -18.59
C LEU A 318 -10.38 -29.52 -19.97
N VAL A 319 -10.03 -28.25 -20.16
CA VAL A 319 -9.41 -27.74 -21.40
C VAL A 319 -7.99 -28.28 -21.55
N GLY A 320 -7.20 -28.32 -20.46
CA GLY A 320 -5.86 -28.91 -20.47
C GLY A 320 -5.85 -30.40 -20.80
N ARG A 321 -6.91 -31.15 -20.43
CA ARG A 321 -7.09 -32.56 -20.82
C ARG A 321 -7.62 -32.76 -22.25
N GLU A 322 -7.92 -31.66 -22.95
CA GLU A 322 -8.60 -31.63 -24.24
C GLU A 322 -10.01 -32.25 -24.19
N ALA A 323 -10.56 -32.51 -23.02
CA ALA A 323 -11.88 -33.15 -22.87
C ALA A 323 -12.99 -32.27 -23.46
N LEU A 324 -12.83 -30.95 -23.39
CA LEU A 324 -13.76 -29.96 -23.93
C LEU A 324 -13.54 -29.66 -25.42
N MET A 325 -12.36 -29.97 -25.97
CA MET A 325 -11.97 -29.64 -27.36
C MET A 325 -11.75 -30.87 -28.26
N ALA A 326 -11.89 -32.08 -27.74
CA ALA A 326 -11.73 -33.35 -28.48
C ALA A 326 -12.73 -33.54 -29.65
N GLY A 327 -13.72 -32.68 -29.81
CA GLY A 327 -14.74 -32.77 -30.87
C GLY A 327 -14.46 -32.00 -32.16
N LYS A 328 -13.32 -31.31 -32.31
CA LYS A 328 -13.03 -30.48 -33.49
C LYS A 328 -11.63 -30.70 -34.05
N LEU A 329 -11.38 -31.87 -34.61
CA LEU A 329 -10.34 -32.05 -35.63
C LEU A 329 -11.05 -32.40 -36.95
N PRO A 330 -10.98 -31.56 -37.99
CA PRO A 330 -11.39 -31.99 -39.31
C PRO A 330 -10.42 -33.08 -39.77
N THR A 331 -10.96 -34.25 -40.07
CA THR A 331 -10.28 -35.28 -40.84
C THR A 331 -10.02 -34.72 -42.23
N THR A 332 -8.86 -34.11 -42.44
CA THR A 332 -8.36 -33.84 -43.79
C THR A 332 -7.79 -35.14 -44.33
N SER A 333 -8.59 -35.77 -45.18
CA SER A 333 -8.23 -36.80 -46.17
C SER A 333 -7.11 -36.33 -47.09
#